data_AF-A0A562D647-F1
#
_entry.id   AF-A0A562D647-F1
#
_cell.length_a   1.000
_cell.length_b   1.000
_cell.length_c   1.000
_cell.angle_alpha   90.00
_cell.angle_beta   90.00
_cell.angle_gamma   90.00
#
_symmetry.space_group_name_H-M   'P 1'
#
loop_
_entity.id
_entity.type
_entity.pdbx_description
1 polymer ?
#
loop_
_entity_poly.entity_id
_entity_poly.type
_entity_poly.pdbx_seq_one_letter_code
_entity_poly.pdbx_strand_id
1 'polypeptide(L)'
;RCRCSGGDCGSWRWAAVLTGYGAGILPWFASLDRQMYYFYAVPMAPFLVMGVALVLGDILGSPHASTERRTTGLLVVCLYVGLVIANFVWLWPILTALPITPEHWNDQLWLPSWR
;
A
#
# COMPACT_ATOMS: atom_id res chain seq x y z
N ARG A 1 -5.24 -16.37 -22.63
CA ARG A 1 -4.10 -16.76 -21.78
C ARG A 1 -2.84 -16.61 -22.60
N CYS A 2 -2.18 -15.45 -22.54
CA CYS A 2 -0.93 -15.23 -23.25
C CYS A 2 0.15 -16.10 -22.62
N ARG A 3 0.69 -17.01 -23.42
CA ARG A 3 1.81 -17.89 -23.08
C ARG A 3 3.07 -17.10 -23.43
N CYS A 4 3.67 -16.44 -22.44
CA CYS A 4 4.92 -15.73 -22.64
C CYS A 4 6.09 -16.73 -22.59
N SER A 5 6.74 -16.90 -23.73
CA SER A 5 8.03 -17.55 -23.88
C SER A 5 9.12 -16.49 -23.61
N GLY A 6 9.92 -16.67 -22.58
CA GLY A 6 11.02 -15.76 -22.19
C GLY A 6 10.63 -14.78 -21.08
N GLY A 7 11.32 -14.88 -19.94
CA GLY A 7 11.59 -13.87 -18.88
C GLY A 7 10.53 -12.88 -18.34
N ASP A 8 9.63 -12.35 -19.15
CA ASP A 8 9.26 -10.93 -19.03
C ASP A 8 7.76 -10.63 -18.80
N CYS A 9 6.90 -11.66 -18.75
CA CYS A 9 5.45 -11.43 -18.64
C CYS A 9 5.02 -10.87 -17.26
N GLY A 10 5.81 -11.12 -16.22
CA GLY A 10 5.61 -10.56 -14.87
C GLY A 10 6.46 -9.31 -14.61
N SER A 11 7.63 -9.21 -15.23
CA SER A 11 8.61 -8.14 -14.96
C SER A 11 8.09 -6.76 -15.38
N TRP A 12 7.35 -6.66 -16.49
CA TRP A 12 6.85 -5.36 -16.96
C TRP A 12 5.84 -4.73 -15.99
N ARG A 13 5.03 -5.54 -15.28
CA ARG A 13 4.05 -5.06 -14.30
C ARG A 13 4.77 -4.38 -13.14
N TRP A 14 5.79 -5.07 -12.62
CA TRP A 14 6.68 -4.54 -11.60
C TRP A 14 7.42 -3.30 -12.09
N ALA A 15 7.96 -3.33 -13.31
CA ALA A 15 8.64 -2.19 -13.90
C ALA A 15 7.73 -0.97 -14.02
N ALA A 16 6.49 -1.13 -14.50
CA ALA A 16 5.53 -0.04 -14.63
C ALA A 16 5.19 0.60 -13.27
N VAL A 17 4.94 -0.23 -12.26
CA VAL A 17 4.62 0.24 -10.90
C VAL A 17 5.83 0.96 -10.27
N LEU A 18 7.00 0.34 -10.30
CA LEU A 18 8.22 0.90 -9.71
C LEU A 18 8.67 2.17 -10.44
N THR A 19 8.51 2.22 -11.77
CA THR A 19 8.83 3.42 -12.55
C THR A 19 7.85 4.55 -12.22
N GLY A 20 6.55 4.27 -12.11
CA GLY A 20 5.55 5.28 -11.75
C GLY A 20 5.77 5.84 -10.34
N TYR A 21 6.04 4.97 -9.37
CA TYR A 21 6.38 5.38 -8.00
C TYR A 21 7.71 6.15 -7.94
N GLY A 22 8.73 5.63 -8.63
CA GLY A 22 10.05 6.24 -8.77
C GLY A 22 9.99 7.64 -9.39
N ALA A 23 9.20 7.81 -10.44
CA ALA A 23 8.99 9.11 -11.09
C ALA A 23 8.33 10.14 -10.15
N GLY A 24 7.54 9.68 -9.18
CA GLY A 24 7.00 10.54 -8.13
C GLY A 24 8.05 10.99 -7.12
N ILE A 25 8.87 10.06 -6.62
CA ILE A 25 9.79 10.31 -5.49
C ILE A 25 11.16 10.88 -5.93
N LEU A 26 11.71 10.43 -7.06
CA LEU A 26 13.06 10.80 -7.49
C LEU A 26 13.27 12.32 -7.68
N PRO A 27 12.31 13.08 -8.24
CA PRO A 27 12.47 14.54 -8.39
C PRO A 27 12.66 15.28 -7.06
N TRP A 28 12.19 14.72 -5.95
CA TRP A 28 12.29 15.37 -4.64
C TRP A 28 13.73 15.44 -4.15
N PHE A 29 14.55 14.45 -4.50
CA PHE A 29 15.97 14.43 -4.17
C PHE A 29 16.78 15.47 -4.94
N ALA A 30 16.28 15.94 -6.09
CA ALA A 30 16.92 17.00 -6.86
C ALA A 30 16.68 18.40 -6.27
N SER A 31 15.78 18.54 -5.29
CA SER A 31 15.40 19.85 -4.73
C SER A 31 15.00 19.74 -3.25
N LEU A 32 15.95 19.34 -2.41
CA LEU A 32 15.76 19.21 -0.95
C LEU A 32 15.69 20.57 -0.24
N ASP A 33 16.10 21.65 -0.88
CA ASP A 33 16.09 23.00 -0.32
C ASP A 33 14.68 23.63 -0.25
N ARG A 34 13.67 22.97 -0.84
CA ARG A 34 12.27 23.41 -0.77
C ARG A 34 11.51 22.62 0.29
N GLN A 35 10.71 23.33 1.07
CA GLN A 35 9.81 22.72 2.03
C GLN A 35 8.76 21.87 1.32
N MET A 36 8.83 20.56 1.53
CA MET A 36 7.93 19.57 0.91
C MET A 36 6.81 19.20 1.87
N TYR A 37 5.56 19.24 1.41
CA TYR A 37 4.40 18.81 2.18
C TYR A 37 3.95 17.40 1.77
N TYR A 38 3.44 16.62 2.73
CA TYR A 38 3.03 15.22 2.49
C TYR A 38 1.94 15.08 1.42
N PHE A 39 1.14 16.11 1.18
CA PHE A 39 0.11 16.08 0.13
C PHE A 39 0.69 15.81 -1.28
N TYR A 40 1.94 16.20 -1.54
CA TYR A 40 2.59 15.93 -2.82
C TYR A 40 2.87 14.45 -3.05
N ALA A 41 2.80 13.60 -2.02
CA ALA A 41 2.95 12.15 -2.14
C ALA A 41 1.67 11.46 -2.62
N VAL A 42 0.50 12.13 -2.58
CA VAL A 42 -0.80 11.56 -2.96
C VAL A 42 -0.81 10.95 -4.37
N PRO A 43 -0.21 11.57 -5.41
CA PRO A 43 -0.14 10.97 -6.76
C PRO A 43 0.66 9.65 -6.82
N MET A 44 1.51 9.38 -5.83
CA MET A 44 2.29 8.13 -5.74
C MET A 44 1.46 6.98 -5.16
N ALA A 45 0.39 7.28 -4.43
CA ALA A 45 -0.48 6.31 -3.77
C ALA A 45 -1.03 5.20 -4.68
N PRO A 46 -1.59 5.47 -5.89
CA PRO A 46 -2.10 4.41 -6.76
C PRO A 46 -1.01 3.41 -7.16
N PHE A 47 0.22 3.86 -7.41
CA PHE A 47 1.33 2.97 -7.74
C PHE A 47 1.74 2.10 -6.55
N LEU A 48 1.80 2.69 -5.34
CA LEU A 48 2.03 1.93 -4.12
C LEU A 48 0.97 0.84 -3.92
N VAL A 49 -0.31 1.18 -4.08
CA VAL A 49 -1.44 0.24 -3.94
C VAL A 49 -1.36 -0.88 -4.97
N MET A 50 -1.03 -0.57 -6.23
CA MET A 50 -0.80 -1.58 -7.26
C MET A 50 0.38 -2.49 -6.90
N GLY A 51 1.48 -1.93 -6.36
CA GLY A 51 2.64 -2.70 -5.91
C GLY A 51 2.27 -3.69 -4.80
N VAL A 52 1.53 -3.23 -3.78
CA VAL A 52 1.01 -4.09 -2.72
C VAL A 52 0.09 -5.18 -3.30
N ALA A 53 -0.80 -4.84 -4.22
CA ALA A 53 -1.68 -5.82 -4.86
C ALA A 53 -0.90 -6.90 -5.62
N LEU A 54 0.21 -6.54 -6.29
CA LEU A 54 1.11 -7.50 -6.92
C LEU A 54 1.81 -8.40 -5.88
N VAL A 55 2.33 -7.83 -4.78
CA VAL A 55 2.91 -8.62 -3.67
C VAL A 55 1.89 -9.64 -3.14
N LEU A 56 0.66 -9.20 -2.86
CA LEU A 56 -0.39 -10.08 -2.34
C LEU A 56 -0.79 -11.16 -3.35
N GLY A 57 -0.82 -10.82 -4.64
CA GLY A 57 -1.06 -11.78 -5.72
C GLY A 57 0.03 -12.86 -5.78
N ASP A 58 1.30 -12.46 -5.62
CA ASP A 58 2.43 -13.39 -5.59
C ASP A 58 2.42 -14.28 -4.33
N ILE A 59 2.02 -13.73 -3.18
CA ILE A 59 1.83 -14.48 -1.92
C ILE A 59 0.72 -15.54 -2.05
N LEU A 60 -0.39 -15.19 -2.71
CA LEU A 60 -1.50 -16.13 -2.92
C LEU A 60 -1.09 -17.32 -3.81
N GLY A 61 -0.17 -17.09 -4.75
CA GLY A 61 0.51 -18.14 -5.49
C GLY A 61 -0.33 -18.85 -6.56
N SER A 62 0.26 -19.89 -7.15
CA SER A 62 -0.34 -20.65 -8.26
C SER A 62 -1.59 -21.43 -7.84
N PRO A 63 -2.64 -21.51 -8.69
CA PRO A 63 -3.82 -22.34 -8.44
C PRO A 63 -3.54 -23.83 -8.20
N HIS A 64 -2.36 -24.31 -8.63
CA HIS A 64 -1.91 -25.70 -8.48
C HIS A 64 -0.95 -25.92 -7.30
N ALA A 65 -0.74 -24.89 -6.46
CA ALA A 65 -0.01 -25.06 -5.21
C ALA A 65 -0.77 -26.00 -4.24
N SER A 66 -0.06 -26.61 -3.30
CA SER A 66 -0.68 -27.43 -2.26
C SER A 66 -1.79 -26.66 -1.52
N THR A 67 -2.86 -27.36 -1.16
CA THR A 67 -4.04 -26.77 -0.50
C THR A 67 -3.64 -25.96 0.75
N GLU A 68 -2.69 -26.46 1.54
CA GLU A 68 -2.17 -25.74 2.72
C GLU A 68 -1.54 -24.40 2.37
N ARG A 69 -0.66 -24.35 1.36
CA ARG A 69 -0.01 -23.11 0.92
C ARG A 69 -1.02 -22.08 0.42
N ARG A 70 -2.06 -22.54 -0.28
CA ARG A 70 -3.14 -21.69 -0.78
C ARG A 70 -3.99 -21.13 0.36
N THR A 71 -4.32 -21.94 1.36
CA THR A 71 -5.09 -21.50 2.54
C THR A 71 -4.30 -20.48 3.35
N THR A 72 -3.00 -20.69 3.59
CA THR A 72 -2.16 -19.72 4.28
C THR A 72 -2.04 -18.41 3.49
N GLY A 73 -1.82 -18.49 2.18
CA GLY A 73 -1.77 -17.30 1.31
C GLY A 73 -3.07 -16.50 1.36
N LEU A 74 -4.22 -17.17 1.26
CA LEU A 74 -5.54 -16.54 1.38
C LEU A 74 -5.74 -15.89 2.75
N LEU A 75 -5.38 -16.59 3.83
CA LEU A 75 -5.49 -16.06 5.19
C LEU A 75 -4.67 -14.78 5.35
N VAL A 76 -3.42 -14.76 4.86
CA VAL A 76 -2.57 -13.56 4.90
C VAL A 76 -3.19 -12.40 4.13
N VAL A 77 -3.71 -12.64 2.91
CA VAL A 77 -4.38 -11.60 2.12
C VAL A 77 -5.62 -11.07 2.83
N CYS A 78 -6.49 -11.94 3.33
CA CYS A 78 -7.69 -11.55 4.06
C CYS A 78 -7.37 -10.79 5.34
N LEU A 79 -6.37 -11.24 6.10
CA LEU A 79 -5.92 -10.56 7.31
C LEU A 79 -5.38 -9.17 7.00
N TYR A 80 -4.56 -9.04 5.97
CA TYR A 80 -4.03 -7.74 5.54
C TYR A 80 -5.15 -6.77 5.14
N VAL A 81 -6.07 -7.20 4.27
CA VAL A 81 -7.19 -6.37 3.84
C VAL A 81 -8.11 -6.01 5.01
N GLY A 82 -8.37 -6.96 5.90
CA GLY A 82 -9.15 -6.73 7.12
C GLY A 82 -8.51 -5.69 8.04
N LEU A 83 -7.17 -5.73 8.20
CA LEU A 83 -6.43 -4.74 8.97
C LEU A 83 -6.48 -3.35 8.33
N VAL A 84 -6.36 -3.26 7.00
CA VAL A 84 -6.52 -1.99 6.27
C VAL A 84 -7.90 -1.40 6.53
N ILE A 85 -8.97 -2.20 6.37
CA ILE A 85 -10.35 -1.74 6.63
C ILE A 85 -10.50 -1.29 8.08
N ALA A 86 -10.02 -2.08 9.04
CA ALA A 86 -10.07 -1.72 10.46
C ALA A 86 -9.35 -0.41 10.75
N ASN A 87 -8.20 -0.15 10.11
CA ASN A 87 -7.47 1.11 10.22
C ASN A 87 -8.28 2.30 9.67
N PHE A 88 -8.92 2.15 8.51
CA PHE A 88 -9.80 3.18 7.96
C PHE A 88 -11.03 3.46 8.85
N VAL A 89 -11.61 2.42 9.45
CA VAL A 89 -12.72 2.57 10.40
C VAL A 89 -12.25 3.31 11.67
N TRP A 90 -11.07 2.96 12.20
CA TRP A 90 -10.49 3.62 13.37
C TRP A 90 -10.17 5.11 13.13
N LEU A 91 -9.66 5.44 11.93
CA LEU A 91 -9.32 6.81 11.53
C LEU A 91 -10.50 7.58 10.89
N TRP A 92 -11.66 6.94 10.74
CA TRP A 92 -12.85 7.53 10.13
C TRP A 92 -13.22 8.92 10.66
N PRO A 93 -13.21 9.17 11.99
CA PRO A 93 -13.57 10.49 12.54
C PRO A 93 -12.63 11.60 12.04
N ILE A 94 -11.34 11.30 11.93
CA ILE A 94 -10.33 12.23 11.43
C ILE A 94 -10.55 12.49 9.93
N LEU A 95 -10.77 11.43 9.15
CA LEU A 95 -10.98 11.52 7.70
C LEU A 95 -12.26 12.28 7.32
N THR A 96 -13.28 12.23 8.18
CA THR A 96 -14.58 12.88 7.96
C THR A 96 -14.77 14.19 8.72
N ALA A 97 -13.74 14.63 9.45
CA ALA A 97 -13.78 15.82 10.30
C ALA A 97 -14.95 15.82 11.31
N LEU A 98 -15.26 14.65 11.87
CA LEU A 98 -16.24 14.53 12.94
C LEU A 98 -15.64 15.05 14.26
N PRO A 99 -16.46 15.65 15.14
CA PRO A 99 -15.99 16.08 16.46
C PRO A 99 -15.58 14.87 17.29
N ILE A 100 -14.36 14.91 17.81
CA ILE A 100 -13.75 13.87 18.67
C ILE A 100 -13.43 14.46 20.05
N THR A 101 -13.46 13.64 21.09
CA THR A 101 -13.02 14.07 22.42
C THR A 101 -11.48 14.07 22.50
N PRO A 102 -10.87 14.87 23.40
CA PRO A 102 -9.42 14.92 23.56
C PRO A 102 -8.80 13.57 23.95
N GLU A 103 -9.54 12.70 24.65
CA GLU A 103 -9.10 11.35 25.01
C GLU A 103 -9.00 10.48 23.76
N HIS A 104 -10.04 10.47 22.92
CA HIS A 104 -10.04 9.74 21.65
C HIS A 104 -8.96 10.24 20.67
N TRP A 105 -8.67 11.54 20.69
CA TRP A 105 -7.55 12.10 19.92
C TRP A 105 -6.21 11.53 20.37
N ASN A 106 -5.96 11.47 21.68
CA ASN A 106 -4.72 10.87 22.21
C ASN A 106 -4.58 9.38 21.87
N ASP A 107 -5.69 8.63 21.87
CA ASP A 107 -5.68 7.20 21.48
C ASP A 107 -5.37 6.97 19.99
N GLN A 108 -5.62 7.96 19.14
CA GLN A 108 -5.28 7.92 17.71
C GLN A 108 -3.82 8.34 17.45
N LEU A 109 -3.22 9.12 18.35
CA LEU A 109 -1.83 9.56 18.28
C LEU A 109 -0.87 8.50 18.81
N TRP A 110 -0.64 7.46 18.00
CA TRP A 110 0.21 6.33 18.38
C TRP A 110 1.69 6.69 18.52
N LEU A 111 2.16 7.66 17.72
CA LEU A 111 3.55 8.12 17.76
C LEU A 111 3.65 9.44 18.53
N PRO A 112 4.63 9.60 19.43
CA PRO A 112 4.82 10.84 20.20
C PRO A 112 5.02 12.08 19.33
N SER A 113 5.54 11.91 18.11
CA SER A 113 5.79 12.97 17.14
C SER A 113 4.56 13.46 16.38
N TRP A 114 3.39 12.84 16.60
CA TRP A 114 2.14 13.24 15.95
C TRP A 114 1.33 14.26 16.76
N ARG A 115 1.81 14.62 17.96
CA ARG A 115 1.24 15.73 18.75
C ARG A 115 1.55 17.09 18.17
#